data_AF-A0A973PPG7-F1
#
_entry.id   AF-A0A973PPG7-F1
#
_cell.length_a   1.000
_cell.length_b   1.000
_cell.length_c   1.000
_cell.angle_alpha   90.00
_cell.angle_beta   90.00
_cell.angle_gamma   90.00
#
_symmetry.space_group_name_H-M   'P 1'
#
loop_
_entity.id
_entity.type
_entity.pdbx_description
1 polymer ?
#
loop_
_entity_poly.entity_id
_entity_poly.type
_entity_poly.pdbx_seq_one_letter_code
_entity_poly.pdbx_strand_id
1 'polypeptide(L)'
;MPAINRRTVLAATGAAAVSAGVGYALRPTDSQAATTDTSQVVAQSRKAPAAPLAPYTKGTTLATVAAPRNSSGYRRLGDGPGWSRVVRSELAAPKSGRAGRRTALASFVQLTDLHLTDVQHPSRLECLRSTDKGAWRPHEALTVQGAISLVERINALRGAPVTGTPLHFAMTTGDNTDNNAKSELEWYMKIMSGGRMTPNSGDPRHYEGVQNSGLKLYWQPESTVRDGDKQLGFPHLQGFLAAAIREVQSPGLNLPWYSTVGNHDALPLGCFGHGDSWLAEYAVGGKKLMSLSAAEGKKLQDAIRANKDPKGTAYRDLLKAHARDMRSVTPDESRAPFTRADYLRAHLDPAYRGNGPVGHGYSTANLDAGTQYYTFRIADDVIGISIDTTDPGGHYNGSIGTAQLNWLDRQLRDNKDSHVIVFSHHTSQSMANTSNVDPAHPNERRHNGQEVVALLGSHANVLAWVNGHIHRNYITPHKGSGGHSFWEISTASHVDYPQLARVIEITDNKDGTLSLFTTLVESAAPHRTDFADLTQTGLAALYRELSYNVPDRTAMLAGHPQDRNTELVLRKA
;
A
#
# COMPACT_ATOMS: atom_id res chain seq x y z
N MET A 1 21.93 68.45 22.71
CA MET A 1 21.67 69.38 21.60
C MET A 1 21.97 68.64 20.31
N PRO A 2 21.01 68.25 19.44
CA PRO A 2 19.54 68.13 19.60
C PRO A 2 19.17 66.99 20.61
N ALA A 3 18.03 66.26 20.71
CA ALA A 3 16.79 66.03 19.92
C ALA A 3 16.97 65.22 18.61
N ILE A 4 15.98 64.68 17.86
CA ILE A 4 14.49 64.63 17.88
C ILE A 4 14.09 63.13 17.66
N ASN A 5 13.28 62.45 18.48
CA ASN A 5 11.78 62.41 18.57
C ASN A 5 11.07 61.74 17.35
N ARG A 6 9.91 61.03 17.43
CA ARG A 6 8.87 60.91 18.49
C ARG A 6 8.02 59.59 18.39
N ARG A 7 7.23 59.33 19.45
CA ARG A 7 6.26 58.23 19.79
C ARG A 7 5.16 57.95 18.72
N THR A 8 4.23 56.97 18.79
CA THR A 8 3.36 56.45 19.91
C THR A 8 2.68 55.14 19.44
N VAL A 9 2.69 53.98 20.13
CA VAL A 9 1.91 53.51 21.30
C VAL A 9 0.38 53.60 21.17
N LEU A 10 -0.31 52.45 21.24
CA LEU A 10 -1.59 52.28 21.96
C LEU A 10 -1.89 50.79 22.20
N ALA A 11 -2.57 50.49 23.30
CA ALA A 11 -3.08 49.16 23.65
C ALA A 11 -4.59 49.26 23.94
N ALA A 12 -5.31 48.14 23.84
CA ALA A 12 -6.71 48.04 24.23
C ALA A 12 -6.89 46.87 25.22
N THR A 13 -7.76 47.05 26.22
CA THR A 13 -7.91 46.13 27.35
C THR A 13 -9.38 45.90 27.66
N GLY A 14 -9.74 44.67 28.02
CA GLY A 14 -11.10 44.31 28.48
C GLY A 14 -11.52 42.92 28.00
N ALA A 15 -12.27 42.13 28.76
CA ALA A 15 -12.58 42.24 30.19
C ALA A 15 -12.78 40.82 30.76
N ALA A 16 -12.66 40.65 32.09
CA ALA A 16 -12.62 39.33 32.72
C ALA A 16 -14.01 38.73 32.96
N ALA A 17 -14.10 37.40 32.84
CA ALA A 17 -15.16 36.59 33.43
C ALA A 17 -14.55 35.27 33.95
N VAL A 18 -14.12 35.26 35.22
CA VAL A 18 -13.67 34.02 35.89
C VAL A 18 -14.88 33.40 36.59
N SER A 19 -15.38 32.30 36.04
CA SER A 19 -16.43 31.48 36.66
C SER A 19 -15.82 30.19 37.19
N ALA A 20 -15.47 30.17 38.47
CA ALA A 20 -14.99 28.96 39.14
C ALA A 20 -16.17 28.00 39.42
N GLY A 21 -16.33 26.97 38.58
CA GLY A 21 -17.32 25.91 38.75
C GLY A 21 -16.65 24.60 39.18
N VAL A 22 -16.69 24.27 40.47
CA VAL A 22 -16.14 23.00 40.98
C VAL A 22 -17.17 21.88 40.88
N GLY A 23 -16.81 20.83 40.13
CA GLY A 23 -17.32 19.47 40.33
C GLY A 23 -18.62 19.09 39.61
N TYR A 24 -18.50 18.27 38.58
CA TYR A 24 -18.77 16.84 38.79
C TYR A 24 -17.96 15.97 37.82
N ALA A 25 -17.72 14.71 38.17
CA ALA A 25 -16.96 13.79 37.32
C ALA A 25 -17.86 13.21 36.21
N LEU A 26 -17.48 13.42 34.95
CA LEU A 26 -17.97 12.66 33.80
C LEU A 26 -16.79 12.11 33.00
N ARG A 27 -17.06 11.00 32.32
CA ARG A 27 -16.06 10.15 31.64
C ARG A 27 -15.53 10.82 30.37
N PRO A 28 -14.35 10.41 29.84
CA PRO A 28 -14.02 10.68 28.44
C PRO A 28 -15.13 10.08 27.57
N THR A 29 -15.89 10.94 26.89
CA THR A 29 -17.00 10.56 26.02
C THR A 29 -16.50 10.10 24.65
N ASP A 30 -17.26 9.20 24.03
CA ASP A 30 -16.91 8.45 22.82
C ASP A 30 -16.34 9.29 21.67
N SER A 31 -15.30 8.76 21.02
CA SER A 31 -14.64 9.36 19.86
C SER A 31 -15.60 9.49 18.66
N GLN A 32 -16.25 10.65 18.54
CA GLN A 32 -17.04 11.01 17.36
C GLN A 32 -16.13 11.42 16.20
N ALA A 33 -15.62 10.43 15.48
CA ALA A 33 -15.16 10.62 14.11
C ALA A 33 -16.37 10.95 13.20
N ALA A 34 -16.70 12.24 13.14
CA ALA A 34 -17.66 12.88 12.23
C ALA A 34 -19.11 12.35 12.19
N THR A 35 -19.96 12.88 13.08
CA THR A 35 -21.40 13.07 12.79
C THR A 35 -21.78 14.55 12.97
N THR A 36 -21.34 15.39 12.04
CA THR A 36 -21.81 16.78 11.89
C THR A 36 -22.35 17.00 10.47
N ASP A 37 -23.46 17.72 10.39
CA ASP A 37 -24.37 17.67 9.25
C ASP A 37 -23.77 18.34 7.99
N THR A 38 -23.26 17.51 7.08
CA THR A 38 -22.77 17.88 5.74
C THR A 38 -22.92 16.69 4.79
N SER A 39 -23.06 16.96 3.48
CA SER A 39 -23.21 15.94 2.45
C SER A 39 -22.07 14.92 2.47
N GLN A 40 -22.38 13.63 2.67
CA GLN A 40 -21.41 12.54 2.51
C GLN A 40 -20.74 12.66 1.13
N VAL A 41 -19.40 12.68 1.11
CA VAL A 41 -18.63 12.73 -0.13
C VAL A 41 -18.77 11.39 -0.86
N VAL A 42 -19.72 11.34 -1.79
CA VAL A 42 -19.83 10.26 -2.78
C VAL A 42 -18.57 10.23 -3.62
N ALA A 43 -18.01 9.04 -3.85
CA ALA A 43 -16.92 8.79 -4.77
C ALA A 43 -17.39 9.11 -6.20
N GLN A 44 -17.27 10.39 -6.59
CA GLN A 44 -17.78 10.86 -7.87
C GLN A 44 -16.95 10.26 -9.01
N SER A 45 -17.57 9.33 -9.75
CA SER A 45 -17.08 8.90 -11.05
C SER A 45 -16.68 10.12 -11.89
N ARG A 46 -15.52 10.03 -12.55
CA ARG A 46 -15.14 10.98 -13.60
C ARG A 46 -16.31 11.17 -14.58
N LYS A 47 -16.49 12.37 -15.12
CA LYS A 47 -17.36 12.58 -16.28
C LYS A 47 -16.73 11.84 -17.46
N ALA A 48 -17.09 10.57 -17.62
CA ALA A 48 -16.32 9.63 -18.41
C ALA A 48 -16.33 10.01 -19.89
N PRO A 49 -15.25 9.69 -20.64
CA PRO A 49 -15.39 9.43 -22.07
C PRO A 49 -16.53 8.44 -22.27
N ALA A 50 -17.37 8.64 -23.29
CA ALA A 50 -18.59 7.85 -23.50
C ALA A 50 -18.31 6.35 -23.32
N ALA A 51 -19.06 5.71 -22.40
CA ALA A 51 -18.76 4.38 -21.91
C ALA A 51 -18.64 3.39 -23.07
N PRO A 52 -17.67 2.44 -23.04
CA PRO A 52 -17.59 1.38 -24.04
C PRO A 52 -18.94 0.69 -24.20
N LEU A 53 -19.49 0.67 -25.42
CA LEU A 53 -20.78 0.06 -25.75
C LEU A 53 -20.80 -1.49 -25.58
N ALA A 54 -19.70 -2.07 -25.12
CA ALA A 54 -19.52 -3.50 -24.88
C ALA A 54 -18.40 -3.73 -23.82
N PRO A 55 -18.36 -4.91 -23.17
CA PRO A 55 -17.25 -5.34 -22.32
C PRO A 55 -15.91 -5.33 -23.08
N TYR A 56 -14.79 -5.16 -22.38
CA TYR A 56 -13.47 -5.07 -23.02
C TYR A 56 -12.34 -5.73 -22.20
N THR A 57 -11.35 -6.27 -22.90
CA THR A 57 -10.21 -6.99 -22.29
C THR A 57 -8.87 -6.26 -22.45
N LYS A 58 -8.73 -5.36 -23.44
CA LYS A 58 -7.48 -4.64 -23.72
C LYS A 58 -7.02 -3.84 -22.50
N GLY A 59 -5.75 -4.02 -22.12
CA GLY A 59 -5.18 -3.38 -20.92
C GLY A 59 -5.37 -4.20 -19.63
N THR A 60 -5.97 -5.39 -19.70
CA THR A 60 -6.14 -6.29 -18.56
C THR A 60 -5.55 -7.67 -18.85
N THR A 61 -5.32 -8.46 -17.79
CA THR A 61 -4.83 -9.85 -17.89
C THR A 61 -5.78 -10.79 -18.64
N LEU A 62 -7.03 -10.37 -18.96
CA LEU A 62 -7.95 -11.13 -19.83
C LEU A 62 -7.46 -11.19 -21.28
N ALA A 63 -6.69 -10.20 -21.75
CA ALA A 63 -6.19 -10.15 -23.11
C ALA A 63 -4.80 -10.80 -23.24
N THR A 64 -3.87 -10.42 -22.37
CA THR A 64 -2.48 -10.89 -22.36
C THR A 64 -1.86 -10.67 -20.99
N VAL A 65 -0.82 -11.43 -20.66
CA VAL A 65 0.02 -11.27 -19.48
C VAL A 65 1.49 -11.40 -19.86
N ALA A 66 2.40 -10.86 -19.05
CA ALA A 66 3.83 -11.05 -19.23
C ALA A 66 4.19 -12.53 -19.04
N ALA A 67 4.91 -13.10 -20.01
CA ALA A 67 5.33 -14.49 -20.01
C ALA A 67 6.82 -14.65 -20.38
N PRO A 68 7.51 -15.65 -19.82
CA PRO A 68 8.89 -15.94 -20.15
C PRO A 68 9.04 -16.43 -21.60
N ARG A 69 10.02 -15.88 -22.33
CA ARG A 69 10.36 -16.24 -23.71
C ARG A 69 11.29 -17.46 -23.82
N ASN A 70 11.96 -17.84 -22.74
CA ASN A 70 12.87 -18.97 -22.63
C ASN A 70 12.62 -19.76 -21.32
N SER A 71 12.93 -21.05 -21.29
CA SER A 71 12.59 -21.94 -20.17
C SER A 71 13.65 -21.97 -19.05
N SER A 72 14.92 -21.75 -19.36
CA SER A 72 16.07 -21.83 -18.45
C SER A 72 16.92 -20.56 -18.44
N GLY A 73 17.74 -20.40 -17.40
CA GLY A 73 18.54 -19.19 -17.16
C GLY A 73 17.68 -17.95 -16.82
N TYR A 74 18.29 -16.77 -16.89
CA TYR A 74 17.56 -15.50 -16.85
C TYR A 74 16.54 -15.45 -18.00
N ARG A 75 15.28 -15.23 -17.65
CA ARG A 75 14.15 -15.29 -18.59
C ARG A 75 13.77 -13.90 -19.08
N ARG A 76 13.95 -13.65 -20.38
CA ARG A 76 13.42 -12.45 -21.04
C ARG A 76 11.90 -12.52 -21.07
N LEU A 77 11.21 -11.41 -20.87
CA LEU A 77 9.75 -11.37 -20.92
C LEU A 77 9.21 -11.00 -22.31
N GLY A 78 7.92 -11.26 -22.51
CA GLY A 78 7.16 -10.89 -23.69
C GLY A 78 5.70 -11.31 -23.57
N ASP A 79 4.95 -11.08 -24.64
CA ASP A 79 3.50 -11.24 -24.70
C ASP A 79 3.09 -12.71 -24.52
N GLY A 80 2.22 -12.98 -23.53
CA GLY A 80 1.69 -14.30 -23.19
C GLY A 80 0.16 -14.38 -23.28
N PRO A 81 -0.43 -15.60 -23.18
CA PRO A 81 -1.87 -15.80 -23.27
C PRO A 81 -2.59 -15.21 -22.04
N GLY A 82 -3.69 -14.49 -22.27
CA GLY A 82 -4.55 -13.96 -21.20
C GLY A 82 -5.17 -15.05 -20.32
N TRP A 83 -5.53 -14.68 -19.09
CA TRP A 83 -6.15 -15.57 -18.12
C TRP A 83 -7.69 -15.49 -18.19
N SER A 84 -8.31 -16.60 -18.60
CA SER A 84 -9.77 -16.78 -18.60
C SER A 84 -10.40 -16.49 -17.25
N ARG A 85 -11.65 -16.01 -17.24
CA ARG A 85 -12.41 -15.78 -16.01
C ARG A 85 -12.96 -17.09 -15.44
N VAL A 86 -12.77 -17.30 -14.13
CA VAL A 86 -13.37 -18.42 -13.37
C VAL A 86 -14.60 -17.95 -12.61
N VAL A 87 -15.72 -18.67 -12.69
CA VAL A 87 -16.91 -18.39 -11.87
C VAL A 87 -16.81 -19.18 -10.56
N ARG A 88 -16.98 -18.51 -9.42
CA ARG A 88 -16.92 -19.08 -8.06
C ARG A 88 -18.29 -19.02 -7.41
N SER A 89 -18.79 -20.17 -6.99
CA SER A 89 -20.16 -20.43 -6.56
C SER A 89 -20.27 -20.98 -5.13
N GLU A 90 -19.17 -21.00 -4.37
CA GLU A 90 -19.08 -21.59 -3.02
C GLU A 90 -20.00 -20.94 -1.98
N LEU A 91 -20.41 -19.68 -2.23
CA LEU A 91 -21.32 -18.89 -1.41
C LEU A 91 -22.74 -18.78 -2.02
N ALA A 92 -22.87 -18.74 -3.35
CA ALA A 92 -24.17 -18.76 -4.04
C ALA A 92 -24.09 -19.36 -5.46
N ALA A 93 -25.17 -20.02 -5.88
CA ALA A 93 -25.28 -20.62 -7.21
C ALA A 93 -25.57 -19.56 -8.30
N PRO A 94 -24.74 -19.42 -9.35
CA PRO A 94 -25.00 -18.50 -10.46
C PRO A 94 -26.22 -18.93 -11.29
N LYS A 95 -27.16 -18.01 -11.50
CA LYS A 95 -28.35 -18.25 -12.34
C LYS A 95 -28.08 -17.98 -13.83
N SER A 96 -28.92 -18.55 -14.69
CA SER A 96 -28.88 -18.37 -16.14
C SER A 96 -29.38 -16.97 -16.56
N GLY A 97 -28.93 -16.49 -17.73
CA GLY A 97 -29.30 -15.17 -18.26
C GLY A 97 -28.77 -13.95 -17.49
N ARG A 98 -28.18 -14.13 -16.29
CA ARG A 98 -27.71 -13.02 -15.42
C ARG A 98 -26.83 -11.99 -16.14
N ALA A 99 -25.98 -12.44 -17.05
CA ALA A 99 -25.08 -11.58 -17.82
C ALA A 99 -25.80 -10.55 -18.71
N GLY A 100 -27.03 -10.84 -19.15
CA GLY A 100 -27.88 -9.93 -19.93
C GLY A 100 -28.95 -9.19 -19.09
N ARG A 101 -29.01 -9.43 -17.78
CA ARG A 101 -29.99 -8.81 -16.85
C ARG A 101 -29.34 -7.94 -15.76
N ARG A 102 -28.03 -8.08 -15.56
CA ARG A 102 -27.31 -7.43 -14.46
C ARG A 102 -27.17 -5.91 -14.63
N THR A 103 -27.19 -5.20 -13.52
CA THR A 103 -26.82 -3.78 -13.45
C THR A 103 -25.58 -3.62 -12.59
N ALA A 104 -24.61 -2.81 -13.04
CA ALA A 104 -23.51 -2.39 -12.17
C ALA A 104 -24.03 -1.51 -11.02
N LEU A 105 -23.41 -1.65 -9.85
CA LEU A 105 -23.64 -0.81 -8.67
C LEU A 105 -22.41 0.08 -8.44
N ALA A 106 -21.20 -0.50 -8.57
CA ALA A 106 -19.94 0.21 -8.49
C ALA A 106 -18.83 -0.47 -9.28
N SER A 107 -17.80 0.28 -9.68
CA SER A 107 -16.51 -0.28 -10.06
C SER A 107 -15.35 0.62 -9.64
N PHE A 108 -14.24 0.02 -9.23
CA PHE A 108 -13.04 0.71 -8.75
C PHE A 108 -11.78 -0.12 -9.04
N VAL A 109 -10.60 0.46 -8.84
CA VAL A 109 -9.32 -0.27 -8.92
C VAL A 109 -8.70 -0.35 -7.54
N GLN A 110 -8.20 -1.51 -7.13
CA GLN A 110 -7.41 -1.70 -5.93
C GLN A 110 -5.93 -1.93 -6.29
N LEU A 111 -5.08 -1.19 -5.59
CA LEU A 111 -3.62 -1.21 -5.59
C LEU A 111 -3.19 -1.60 -4.17
N THR A 112 -2.02 -2.22 -4.01
CA THR A 112 -1.51 -2.61 -2.70
C THR A 112 -0.02 -2.85 -2.74
N ASP A 113 0.66 -2.66 -1.61
CA ASP A 113 2.03 -3.12 -1.38
C ASP A 113 2.94 -2.60 -2.52
N LEU A 114 2.95 -1.28 -2.70
CA LEU A 114 3.78 -0.57 -3.67
C LEU A 114 5.26 -0.62 -3.31
N HIS A 115 5.57 -0.56 -2.00
CA HIS A 115 6.92 -0.39 -1.44
C HIS A 115 7.76 0.58 -2.27
N LEU A 116 7.35 1.84 -2.36
CA LEU A 116 8.22 2.87 -2.92
C LEU A 116 9.47 2.97 -2.05
N THR A 117 10.58 2.50 -2.58
CA THR A 117 11.74 2.08 -1.79
C THR A 117 12.90 3.07 -1.96
N ASP A 118 13.30 3.72 -0.88
CA ASP A 118 14.57 4.43 -0.83
C ASP A 118 15.72 3.42 -0.60
N VAL A 119 16.19 2.78 -1.69
CA VAL A 119 17.27 1.78 -1.65
C VAL A 119 18.60 2.29 -1.07
N GLN A 120 18.72 3.59 -0.81
CA GLN A 120 19.94 4.23 -0.29
C GLN A 120 19.84 4.49 1.22
N HIS A 121 18.63 4.45 1.77
CA HIS A 121 18.31 4.64 3.18
C HIS A 121 19.19 3.78 4.13
N PRO A 122 19.87 4.36 5.13
CA PRO A 122 20.73 3.70 6.11
C PRO A 122 20.12 2.50 6.84
N SER A 123 18.83 2.59 7.18
CA SER A 123 18.12 1.61 8.00
C SER A 123 17.55 0.41 7.25
N ARG A 124 17.82 0.22 5.95
CA ARG A 124 17.28 -0.96 5.25
C ARG A 124 17.91 -2.25 5.75
N LEU A 125 17.12 -3.33 5.80
CA LEU A 125 17.56 -4.67 6.22
C LEU A 125 18.26 -5.48 5.12
N GLU A 126 18.77 -4.83 4.07
CA GLU A 126 19.35 -5.47 2.87
C GLU A 126 20.50 -6.44 3.22
N CYS A 127 21.24 -6.15 4.29
CA CYS A 127 22.32 -7.00 4.81
C CYS A 127 21.85 -8.40 5.27
N LEU A 128 20.55 -8.59 5.54
CA LEU A 128 19.94 -9.90 5.78
C LEU A 128 19.96 -10.81 4.55
N ARG A 129 20.28 -10.30 3.35
CA ARG A 129 20.50 -11.11 2.15
C ARG A 129 21.59 -12.17 2.32
N SER A 130 22.46 -12.05 3.32
CA SER A 130 23.43 -13.09 3.69
C SER A 130 22.80 -14.35 4.29
N THR A 131 21.57 -14.28 4.83
CA THR A 131 20.80 -15.44 5.32
C THR A 131 19.55 -15.75 4.49
N ASP A 132 18.96 -14.77 3.79
CA ASP A 132 17.68 -14.92 3.11
C ASP A 132 17.65 -14.06 1.85
N LYS A 133 17.64 -14.71 0.66
CA LYS A 133 17.74 -13.97 -0.62
C LYS A 133 16.57 -13.03 -0.86
N GLY A 134 15.42 -13.24 -0.21
CA GLY A 134 14.24 -12.39 -0.33
C GLY A 134 14.38 -11.03 0.38
N ALA A 135 15.33 -10.87 1.30
CA ALA A 135 15.49 -9.64 2.10
C ALA A 135 16.08 -8.43 1.32
N TRP A 136 16.41 -8.61 0.04
CA TRP A 136 16.68 -7.54 -0.92
C TRP A 136 16.53 -8.09 -2.33
N ARG A 137 15.88 -7.32 -3.22
CA ARG A 137 15.59 -7.73 -4.60
C ARG A 137 16.23 -6.77 -5.64
N PRO A 138 16.89 -7.29 -6.70
CA PRO A 138 17.59 -6.47 -7.71
C PRO A 138 16.81 -5.33 -8.39
N HIS A 139 15.48 -5.34 -8.34
CA HIS A 139 14.59 -4.40 -9.01
C HIS A 139 14.06 -3.26 -8.13
N GLU A 140 14.36 -3.24 -6.83
CA GLU A 140 13.77 -2.28 -5.87
C GLU A 140 14.06 -0.82 -6.21
N ALA A 141 15.22 -0.54 -6.83
CA ALA A 141 15.61 0.79 -7.30
C ALA A 141 14.73 1.34 -8.45
N LEU A 142 13.80 0.55 -8.98
CA LEU A 142 12.87 0.94 -10.05
C LEU A 142 11.39 0.95 -9.60
N THR A 143 11.12 0.84 -8.29
CA THR A 143 9.77 0.82 -7.70
C THR A 143 8.93 2.04 -8.12
N VAL A 144 9.53 3.23 -8.11
CA VAL A 144 8.89 4.49 -8.54
C VAL A 144 8.51 4.44 -10.03
N GLN A 145 9.41 4.01 -10.92
CA GLN A 145 9.14 3.89 -12.36
C GLN A 145 8.05 2.83 -12.63
N GLY A 146 8.07 1.71 -11.92
CA GLY A 146 7.04 0.67 -11.97
C GLY A 146 5.66 1.18 -11.55
N ALA A 147 5.59 1.93 -10.44
CA ALA A 147 4.36 2.52 -9.92
C ALA A 147 3.81 3.64 -10.82
N ILE A 148 4.66 4.50 -11.39
CA ILE A 148 4.23 5.48 -12.41
C ILE A 148 3.58 4.75 -13.59
N SER A 149 4.18 3.68 -14.08
CA SER A 149 3.61 2.93 -15.20
C SER A 149 2.37 2.11 -14.83
N LEU A 150 2.13 1.83 -13.55
CA LEU A 150 0.84 1.33 -13.07
C LEU A 150 -0.24 2.41 -13.19
N VAL A 151 0.04 3.65 -12.75
CA VAL A 151 -0.86 4.80 -12.88
C VAL A 151 -1.17 5.10 -14.35
N GLU A 152 -0.17 5.04 -15.23
CA GLU A 152 -0.37 5.12 -16.70
C GLU A 152 -1.39 4.08 -17.21
N ARG A 153 -1.32 2.83 -16.73
CA ARG A 153 -2.27 1.78 -17.13
C ARG A 153 -3.68 2.08 -16.64
N ILE A 154 -3.82 2.44 -15.36
CA ILE A 154 -5.12 2.74 -14.73
C ILE A 154 -5.81 3.88 -15.48
N ASN A 155 -5.06 4.94 -15.79
CA ASN A 155 -5.53 6.08 -16.57
C ASN A 155 -6.03 5.68 -17.98
N ALA A 156 -5.38 4.69 -18.60
CA ALA A 156 -5.73 4.16 -19.91
C ALA A 156 -6.93 3.18 -19.91
N LEU A 157 -7.43 2.76 -18.73
CA LEU A 157 -8.65 1.96 -18.63
C LEU A 157 -9.87 2.79 -19.05
N ARG A 158 -10.63 2.26 -20.01
CA ARG A 158 -11.81 2.93 -20.58
C ARG A 158 -13.01 2.87 -19.64
N GLY A 159 -13.06 1.84 -18.80
CA GLY A 159 -14.08 1.60 -17.77
C GLY A 159 -13.86 0.25 -17.09
N ALA A 160 -14.92 -0.34 -16.59
CA ALA A 160 -14.98 -1.64 -15.94
C ALA A 160 -14.99 -2.78 -16.98
N PRO A 161 -14.07 -3.78 -16.93
CA PRO A 161 -13.91 -4.78 -17.99
C PRO A 161 -15.13 -5.65 -18.34
N VAL A 162 -16.02 -5.93 -17.38
CA VAL A 162 -17.23 -6.75 -17.58
C VAL A 162 -18.46 -5.91 -17.89
N THR A 163 -18.59 -4.76 -17.26
CA THR A 163 -19.82 -3.95 -17.30
C THR A 163 -19.75 -2.73 -18.21
N GLY A 164 -18.55 -2.28 -18.61
CA GLY A 164 -18.34 -1.03 -19.37
C GLY A 164 -18.49 0.25 -18.53
N THR A 165 -19.03 0.14 -17.31
CA THR A 165 -19.24 1.22 -16.32
C THR A 165 -17.98 2.07 -16.13
N PRO A 166 -18.08 3.39 -15.89
CA PRO A 166 -16.93 4.17 -15.42
C PRO A 166 -16.26 3.55 -14.19
N LEU A 167 -14.96 3.78 -14.03
CA LEU A 167 -14.28 3.53 -12.75
C LEU A 167 -14.58 4.72 -11.83
N HIS A 168 -15.09 4.44 -10.63
CA HIS A 168 -15.52 5.45 -9.66
C HIS A 168 -14.30 6.06 -8.94
N PHE A 169 -13.38 5.21 -8.47
CA PHE A 169 -12.18 5.61 -7.72
C PHE A 169 -11.06 4.55 -7.84
N ALA A 170 -9.89 4.88 -7.29
CA ALA A 170 -8.82 3.93 -6.98
C ALA A 170 -8.60 3.83 -5.46
N MET A 171 -8.25 2.64 -4.97
CA MET A 171 -7.99 2.35 -3.56
C MET A 171 -6.57 1.83 -3.40
N THR A 172 -5.83 2.34 -2.41
CA THR A 172 -4.58 1.72 -1.94
C THR A 172 -4.83 1.00 -0.62
N THR A 173 -4.47 -0.28 -0.52
CA THR A 173 -4.63 -1.10 0.71
C THR A 173 -3.32 -1.25 1.47
N GLY A 174 -2.60 -0.14 1.70
CA GLY A 174 -1.39 -0.08 2.50
C GLY A 174 -0.08 -0.48 1.80
N ASP A 175 1.00 -0.30 2.55
CA ASP A 175 2.41 -0.53 2.19
C ASP A 175 2.80 0.22 0.91
N ASN A 176 2.55 1.53 0.97
CA ASN A 176 2.85 2.47 -0.09
C ASN A 176 4.33 2.88 -0.03
N THR A 177 4.89 3.07 1.17
CA THR A 177 6.34 3.25 1.44
C THR A 177 7.02 1.94 1.84
N ASP A 178 8.36 1.87 1.88
CA ASP A 178 9.11 0.66 2.29
C ASP A 178 9.79 0.79 3.67
N ASN A 179 10.35 1.95 4.00
CA ASN A 179 11.09 2.20 5.24
C ASN A 179 10.39 3.25 6.16
N ASN A 180 9.17 3.69 5.84
CA ASN A 180 8.46 4.79 6.53
C ASN A 180 9.23 6.13 6.42
N ALA A 181 10.01 6.34 5.35
CA ALA A 181 10.78 7.57 5.14
C ALA A 181 9.96 8.70 4.47
N LYS A 182 10.26 9.97 4.81
CA LYS A 182 9.55 11.14 4.22
C LYS A 182 9.75 11.25 2.70
N SER A 183 10.91 10.86 2.18
CA SER A 183 11.18 10.76 0.73
C SER A 183 10.18 9.82 0.05
N GLU A 184 10.00 8.62 0.58
CA GLU A 184 9.09 7.61 0.05
C GLU A 184 7.63 8.10 0.10
N LEU A 185 7.24 8.79 1.17
CA LEU A 185 5.90 9.39 1.30
C LEU A 185 5.68 10.52 0.27
N GLU A 186 6.67 11.39 0.05
CA GLU A 186 6.61 12.42 -0.99
C GLU A 186 6.47 11.79 -2.39
N TRP A 187 7.22 10.71 -2.66
CA TRP A 187 7.13 9.97 -3.92
C TRP A 187 5.76 9.31 -4.10
N TYR A 188 5.18 8.74 -3.04
CA TYR A 188 3.82 8.19 -3.05
C TYR A 188 2.77 9.25 -3.40
N MET A 189 2.73 10.35 -2.66
CA MET A 189 1.76 11.42 -2.88
C MET A 189 1.88 11.99 -4.31
N LYS A 190 3.11 12.15 -4.82
CA LYS A 190 3.36 12.59 -6.21
C LYS A 190 3.05 11.52 -7.28
N ILE A 191 3.20 10.23 -6.99
CA ILE A 191 2.80 9.14 -7.90
C ILE A 191 1.28 9.15 -8.07
N MET A 192 0.54 9.21 -6.98
CA MET A 192 -0.92 9.12 -6.99
C MET A 192 -1.57 10.40 -7.53
N SER A 193 -0.98 11.56 -7.27
CA SER A 193 -1.60 12.88 -7.54
C SER A 193 -1.04 13.58 -8.78
N GLY A 194 0.14 13.17 -9.24
CA GLY A 194 0.87 13.76 -10.35
C GLY A 194 1.95 14.74 -9.88
N GLY A 195 3.12 14.71 -10.53
CA GLY A 195 4.24 15.57 -10.17
C GLY A 195 5.59 15.03 -10.64
N ARG A 196 6.63 15.86 -10.49
CA ARG A 196 8.03 15.45 -10.63
C ARG A 196 8.58 14.98 -9.29
N MET A 197 9.30 13.87 -9.28
CA MET A 197 10.11 13.42 -8.16
C MET A 197 11.49 12.98 -8.63
N THR A 198 12.46 13.05 -7.72
CA THR A 198 13.76 12.40 -7.89
C THR A 198 13.78 11.21 -6.91
N PRO A 199 13.80 9.96 -7.39
CA PRO A 199 13.84 8.75 -6.56
C PRO A 199 15.26 8.52 -6.02
N ASN A 200 15.72 9.47 -5.21
CA ASN A 200 17.08 9.58 -4.71
C ASN A 200 17.09 10.20 -3.30
N SER A 201 18.11 9.85 -2.50
CA SER A 201 18.42 10.51 -1.22
C SER A 201 19.92 10.42 -0.96
N GLY A 202 20.48 11.37 -0.21
CA GLY A 202 21.92 11.50 -0.02
C GLY A 202 22.55 12.32 -1.14
N ASP A 203 23.57 11.79 -1.83
CA ASP A 203 24.25 12.54 -2.90
C ASP A 203 23.28 12.78 -4.10
N PRO A 204 22.97 14.04 -4.47
CA PRO A 204 22.05 14.35 -5.57
C PRO A 204 22.61 14.00 -6.97
N ARG A 205 23.83 13.49 -7.07
CA ARG A 205 24.54 13.15 -8.32
C ARG A 205 25.01 11.70 -8.40
N HIS A 206 25.07 10.99 -7.29
CA HIS A 206 25.66 9.65 -7.21
C HIS A 206 24.79 8.70 -6.40
N TYR A 207 24.66 7.46 -6.89
CA TYR A 207 24.00 6.39 -6.15
C TYR A 207 24.87 5.92 -4.97
N GLU A 208 24.29 5.73 -3.78
CA GLU A 208 24.98 5.36 -2.53
C GLU A 208 24.48 4.03 -1.93
N GLY A 209 23.56 3.31 -2.60
CA GLY A 209 23.01 2.03 -2.13
C GLY A 209 23.90 0.80 -2.36
N VAL A 210 23.34 -0.40 -2.15
CA VAL A 210 24.11 -1.67 -2.22
C VAL A 210 24.57 -2.05 -3.64
N GLN A 211 23.92 -1.55 -4.69
CA GLN A 211 24.20 -1.89 -6.09
C GLN A 211 25.48 -1.29 -6.69
N ASN A 212 26.21 -0.43 -5.96
CA ASN A 212 27.58 -0.02 -6.30
C ASN A 212 28.62 -0.28 -5.20
N SER A 213 28.28 -1.13 -4.23
CA SER A 213 29.16 -1.47 -3.10
C SER A 213 30.36 -2.35 -3.47
N GLY A 214 30.35 -2.97 -4.65
CA GLY A 214 31.30 -4.00 -5.06
C GLY A 214 31.08 -5.36 -4.38
N LEU A 215 30.13 -5.47 -3.44
CA LEU A 215 29.85 -6.69 -2.70
C LEU A 215 29.13 -7.70 -3.60
N LYS A 216 29.74 -8.89 -3.77
CA LYS A 216 29.19 -10.01 -4.57
C LYS A 216 27.84 -10.55 -4.08
N LEU A 217 27.37 -10.10 -2.91
CA LEU A 217 26.07 -10.44 -2.31
C LEU A 217 24.88 -9.84 -3.09
N TYR A 218 25.09 -8.72 -3.76
CA TYR A 218 24.06 -7.98 -4.50
C TYR A 218 24.47 -7.84 -5.97
N TRP A 219 23.50 -7.89 -6.88
CA TRP A 219 23.69 -7.51 -8.28
C TRP A 219 24.34 -6.12 -8.39
N GLN A 220 25.51 -6.06 -9.02
CA GLN A 220 26.26 -4.82 -9.29
C GLN A 220 26.09 -4.43 -10.77
N PRO A 221 24.96 -3.81 -11.20
CA PRO A 221 24.59 -3.64 -12.61
C PRO A 221 25.70 -3.03 -13.47
N GLU A 222 26.31 -1.94 -13.01
CA GLU A 222 27.37 -1.20 -13.73
C GLU A 222 28.78 -1.77 -13.53
N SER A 223 28.94 -2.86 -12.78
CA SER A 223 30.25 -3.45 -12.49
C SER A 223 30.52 -4.73 -13.28
N THR A 224 31.77 -4.93 -13.69
CA THR A 224 32.28 -6.20 -14.22
C THR A 224 32.48 -7.27 -13.14
N VAL A 225 32.27 -6.95 -11.86
CA VAL A 225 32.27 -7.93 -10.76
C VAL A 225 31.26 -9.04 -11.04
N ARG A 226 31.76 -10.29 -11.01
CA ARG A 226 30.96 -11.52 -11.09
C ARG A 226 30.32 -11.80 -9.72
N ASP A 227 29.25 -11.06 -9.42
CA ASP A 227 28.39 -11.24 -8.26
C ASP A 227 27.48 -12.48 -8.39
N GLY A 228 26.67 -12.77 -7.36
CA GLY A 228 25.76 -13.92 -7.33
C GLY A 228 24.63 -13.85 -8.36
N ASP A 229 24.07 -12.67 -8.60
CA ASP A 229 22.93 -12.50 -9.52
C ASP A 229 23.39 -12.59 -10.99
N LYS A 230 24.57 -12.04 -11.35
CA LYS A 230 25.16 -12.24 -12.68
C LYS A 230 25.47 -13.72 -12.98
N GLN A 231 25.74 -14.55 -11.96
CA GLN A 231 25.89 -16.00 -12.15
C GLN A 231 24.56 -16.71 -12.46
N LEU A 232 23.42 -16.09 -12.14
CA LEU A 232 22.08 -16.52 -12.55
C LEU A 232 21.65 -15.90 -13.90
N GLY A 233 22.50 -15.07 -14.50
CA GLY A 233 22.31 -14.46 -15.82
C GLY A 233 21.74 -13.04 -15.80
N PHE A 234 21.70 -12.35 -14.64
CA PHE A 234 21.34 -10.94 -14.60
C PHE A 234 22.30 -10.10 -15.46
N PRO A 235 21.81 -9.08 -16.19
CA PRO A 235 22.62 -8.34 -17.16
C PRO A 235 23.65 -7.42 -16.48
N HIS A 236 24.63 -6.99 -17.27
CA HIS A 236 25.47 -5.83 -16.97
C HIS A 236 24.89 -4.64 -17.75
N LEU A 237 24.58 -3.55 -17.05
CA LEU A 237 23.81 -2.41 -17.56
C LEU A 237 24.52 -1.10 -17.22
N GLN A 238 25.25 -0.52 -18.17
CA GLN A 238 25.98 0.73 -17.98
C GLN A 238 25.01 1.91 -17.85
N GLY A 239 25.19 2.77 -16.84
CA GLY A 239 24.34 3.94 -16.59
C GLY A 239 22.98 3.64 -15.95
N PHE A 240 22.71 2.38 -15.59
CA PHE A 240 21.49 1.95 -14.91
C PHE A 240 21.21 2.73 -13.62
N LEU A 241 22.21 2.94 -12.76
CA LEU A 241 22.04 3.57 -11.46
C LEU A 241 21.75 5.06 -11.61
N ALA A 242 22.49 5.73 -12.49
CA ALA A 242 22.25 7.14 -12.84
C ALA A 242 20.87 7.35 -13.49
N ALA A 243 20.34 6.37 -14.22
CA ALA A 243 18.99 6.42 -14.78
C ALA A 243 17.90 6.08 -13.76
N ALA A 244 18.18 5.18 -12.80
CA ALA A 244 17.28 4.79 -11.73
C ALA A 244 16.97 5.96 -10.77
N ILE A 245 17.99 6.76 -10.40
CA ILE A 245 17.85 7.90 -9.47
C ILE A 245 17.45 9.23 -10.14
N ARG A 246 17.32 9.27 -11.47
CA ARG A 246 17.03 10.49 -12.24
C ARG A 246 15.60 10.99 -11.99
N GLU A 247 15.37 12.30 -12.11
CA GLU A 247 14.02 12.88 -12.08
C GLU A 247 13.08 12.16 -13.06
N VAL A 248 11.87 11.84 -12.58
CA VAL A 248 10.76 11.19 -13.29
C VAL A 248 9.45 11.95 -13.04
N GLN A 249 8.46 11.72 -13.90
CA GLN A 249 7.18 12.41 -13.87
C GLN A 249 6.03 11.41 -13.81
N SER A 250 5.24 11.44 -12.74
CA SER A 250 3.93 10.77 -12.72
C SER A 250 2.88 11.65 -13.42
N PRO A 251 1.98 11.07 -14.23
CA PRO A 251 0.79 11.79 -14.70
C PRO A 251 -0.27 12.00 -13.60
N GLY A 252 -0.17 11.28 -12.47
CA GLY A 252 -1.22 11.21 -11.45
C GLY A 252 -2.42 10.38 -11.90
N LEU A 253 -3.27 9.95 -10.97
CA LEU A 253 -4.50 9.22 -11.28
C LEU A 253 -5.56 10.17 -11.85
N ASN A 254 -6.19 9.78 -12.96
CA ASN A 254 -7.36 10.46 -13.56
C ASN A 254 -8.71 10.07 -12.93
N LEU A 255 -8.64 9.47 -11.74
CA LEU A 255 -9.74 9.08 -10.87
C LEU A 255 -9.52 9.70 -9.49
N PRO A 256 -10.58 9.94 -8.70
CA PRO A 256 -10.44 10.11 -7.26
C PRO A 256 -9.73 8.89 -6.65
N TRP A 257 -8.94 9.08 -5.60
CA TRP A 257 -8.25 7.99 -4.93
C TRP A 257 -8.33 8.07 -3.41
N TYR A 258 -8.29 6.90 -2.78
CA TYR A 258 -8.47 6.67 -1.35
C TYR A 258 -7.37 5.76 -0.79
N SER A 259 -7.03 5.91 0.50
CA SER A 259 -5.90 5.20 1.12
C SER A 259 -6.25 4.49 2.44
N THR A 260 -5.83 3.23 2.56
CA THR A 260 -5.63 2.54 3.84
C THR A 260 -4.14 2.51 4.14
N VAL A 261 -3.78 2.69 5.42
CA VAL A 261 -2.41 2.59 5.92
C VAL A 261 -1.97 1.11 6.07
N GLY A 262 -0.74 0.79 5.64
CA GLY A 262 -0.08 -0.50 5.90
C GLY A 262 1.00 -0.43 6.98
N ASN A 263 1.58 -1.57 7.36
CA ASN A 263 2.61 -1.59 8.40
C ASN A 263 3.90 -0.87 7.95
N HIS A 264 4.31 -0.92 6.68
CA HIS A 264 5.44 -0.14 6.13
C HIS A 264 5.12 1.36 5.93
N ASP A 265 3.83 1.74 5.95
CA ASP A 265 3.43 3.15 6.06
C ASP A 265 3.48 3.65 7.51
N ALA A 266 3.10 2.80 8.48
CA ALA A 266 2.96 3.17 9.89
C ALA A 266 4.22 3.00 10.75
N LEU A 267 5.12 2.07 10.38
CA LEU A 267 6.25 1.61 11.20
C LEU A 267 7.57 1.69 10.40
N PRO A 268 8.67 2.19 11.00
CA PRO A 268 10.02 1.94 10.49
C PRO A 268 10.25 0.46 10.13
N LEU A 269 10.74 0.22 8.92
CA LEU A 269 10.95 -1.12 8.33
C LEU A 269 9.69 -2.02 8.29
N GLY A 270 8.49 -1.45 8.44
CA GLY A 270 7.25 -2.21 8.57
C GLY A 270 7.15 -3.10 9.81
N CYS A 271 8.10 -3.01 10.74
CA CYS A 271 8.21 -3.97 11.84
C CYS A 271 8.68 -3.41 13.19
N PHE A 272 9.10 -2.15 13.29
CA PHE A 272 9.51 -1.54 14.55
C PHE A 272 8.59 -0.39 14.98
N GLY A 273 8.09 -0.44 16.22
CA GLY A 273 7.31 0.64 16.83
C GLY A 273 8.14 1.92 17.00
N HIS A 274 7.50 3.07 16.83
CA HIS A 274 8.13 4.39 17.02
C HIS A 274 8.63 4.60 18.46
N GLY A 275 9.69 5.40 18.61
CA GLY A 275 10.16 5.89 19.92
C GLY A 275 11.65 5.80 20.19
N ASP A 276 12.44 5.11 19.36
CA ASP A 276 13.91 5.10 19.49
C ASP A 276 14.53 6.26 18.69
N SER A 277 15.02 7.29 19.37
CA SER A 277 15.60 8.47 18.71
C SER A 277 16.89 8.13 17.96
N TRP A 278 17.67 7.16 18.44
CA TRP A 278 18.91 6.76 17.79
C TRP A 278 18.67 6.10 16.43
N LEU A 279 17.61 5.29 16.29
CA LEU A 279 17.21 4.75 14.98
C LEU A 279 16.73 5.85 14.01
N ALA A 280 16.09 6.92 14.51
CA ALA A 280 15.71 8.07 13.70
C ALA A 280 16.93 8.93 13.29
N GLU A 281 17.86 9.17 14.21
CA GLU A 281 19.16 9.82 13.94
C GLU A 281 20.02 9.01 12.96
N TYR A 282 20.01 7.68 13.07
CA TYR A 282 20.71 6.79 12.13
C TYR A 282 20.07 6.78 10.74
N ALA A 283 18.74 6.89 10.63
CA ALA A 283 18.02 6.95 9.35
C ALA A 283 18.45 8.14 8.47
N VAL A 284 18.64 9.33 9.06
CA VAL A 284 19.17 10.52 8.36
C VAL A 284 20.70 10.52 8.24
N GLY A 285 21.39 9.64 8.97
CA GLY A 285 22.83 9.68 9.17
C GLY A 285 23.69 9.26 7.97
N GLY A 286 24.97 9.67 8.01
CA GLY A 286 25.95 9.41 6.94
C GLY A 286 26.62 8.03 6.98
N LYS A 287 25.92 6.98 7.46
CA LYS A 287 26.48 5.63 7.62
C LYS A 287 25.47 4.55 7.28
N LYS A 288 25.86 3.56 6.46
CA LYS A 288 25.01 2.42 6.08
C LYS A 288 25.73 1.08 6.24
N LEU A 289 25.09 0.13 6.92
CA LEU A 289 25.56 -1.24 7.05
C LEU A 289 25.15 -2.06 5.81
N MET A 290 26.11 -2.42 4.96
CA MET A 290 25.85 -3.14 3.70
C MET A 290 26.16 -4.64 3.73
N SER A 291 26.75 -5.15 4.82
CA SER A 291 27.14 -6.55 4.95
C SER A 291 27.05 -7.01 6.40
N LEU A 292 26.56 -8.23 6.60
CA LEU A 292 26.38 -8.87 7.90
C LEU A 292 26.62 -10.38 7.74
N SER A 293 27.17 -11.08 8.76
CA SER A 293 27.32 -12.53 8.64
C SER A 293 25.96 -13.24 8.58
N ALA A 294 25.90 -14.40 7.93
CA ALA A 294 24.66 -15.18 7.84
C ALA A 294 24.12 -15.60 9.22
N ALA A 295 25.01 -15.78 10.21
CA ALA A 295 24.62 -16.13 11.58
C ALA A 295 23.98 -14.96 12.33
N GLU A 296 24.54 -13.76 12.23
CA GLU A 296 23.98 -12.53 12.83
C GLU A 296 22.70 -12.11 12.10
N GLY A 297 22.69 -12.20 10.77
CA GLY A 297 21.50 -11.97 9.96
C GLY A 297 20.36 -12.91 10.34
N LYS A 298 20.64 -14.21 10.47
CA LYS A 298 19.64 -15.18 10.96
C LYS A 298 19.16 -14.85 12.37
N LYS A 299 20.06 -14.49 13.29
CA LYS A 299 19.71 -14.12 14.67
C LYS A 299 18.74 -12.92 14.71
N LEU A 300 18.99 -11.89 13.90
CA LEU A 300 18.08 -10.73 13.80
C LEU A 300 16.75 -11.13 13.13
N GLN A 301 16.80 -11.88 12.03
CA GLN A 301 15.60 -12.34 11.32
C GLN A 301 14.70 -13.22 12.19
N ASP A 302 15.28 -14.13 12.98
CA ASP A 302 14.55 -14.97 13.92
C ASP A 302 13.96 -14.15 15.09
N ALA A 303 14.64 -13.08 15.52
CA ALA A 303 14.13 -12.17 16.56
C ALA A 303 12.93 -11.34 16.05
N ILE A 304 12.98 -10.86 14.81
CA ILE A 304 11.87 -10.17 14.15
C ILE A 304 10.69 -11.14 13.97
N ARG A 305 10.89 -12.29 13.30
CA ARG A 305 9.84 -13.30 13.04
C ARG A 305 9.18 -13.87 14.31
N ALA A 306 9.88 -13.88 15.44
CA ALA A 306 9.35 -14.33 16.71
C ALA A 306 8.74 -13.20 17.57
N ASN A 307 8.57 -11.99 17.03
CA ASN A 307 8.07 -10.80 17.73
C ASN A 307 8.85 -10.49 19.04
N LYS A 308 10.19 -10.67 19.01
CA LYS A 308 11.08 -10.49 20.17
C LYS A 308 11.78 -9.13 20.20
N ASP A 309 11.78 -8.40 19.10
CA ASP A 309 12.32 -7.03 19.01
C ASP A 309 11.34 -6.04 18.36
N PRO A 310 10.07 -5.93 18.80
CA PRO A 310 9.09 -5.04 18.18
C PRO A 310 9.42 -3.54 18.28
N LYS A 311 10.50 -3.18 19.01
CA LYS A 311 10.99 -1.79 19.15
C LYS A 311 12.38 -1.56 18.51
N GLY A 312 12.89 -2.52 17.74
CA GLY A 312 14.19 -2.39 17.05
C GLY A 312 15.39 -2.20 17.98
N THR A 313 15.30 -2.57 19.26
CA THR A 313 16.35 -2.44 20.27
C THR A 313 17.54 -3.37 19.97
N ALA A 314 17.28 -4.62 19.60
CA ALA A 314 18.33 -5.54 19.17
C ALA A 314 18.90 -5.16 17.80
N TYR A 315 18.07 -4.61 16.89
CA TYR A 315 18.54 -4.04 15.63
C TYR A 315 19.48 -2.83 15.84
N ARG A 316 19.08 -1.87 16.68
CA ARG A 316 19.89 -0.72 17.10
C ARG A 316 21.23 -1.14 17.68
N ASP A 317 21.22 -2.12 18.58
CA ASP A 317 22.44 -2.54 19.28
C ASP A 317 23.37 -3.36 18.36
N LEU A 318 22.82 -4.05 17.36
CA LEU A 318 23.58 -4.63 16.24
C LEU A 318 24.23 -3.54 15.37
N LEU A 319 23.48 -2.50 14.98
CA LEU A 319 24.02 -1.37 14.22
C LEU A 319 25.16 -0.66 14.98
N LYS A 320 25.02 -0.48 16.30
CA LYS A 320 26.07 0.09 17.16
C LYS A 320 27.31 -0.80 17.22
N ALA A 321 27.16 -2.13 17.24
CA ALA A 321 28.30 -3.06 17.20
C ALA A 321 29.09 -2.95 15.89
N HIS A 322 28.40 -2.84 14.75
CA HIS A 322 29.01 -2.72 13.42
C HIS A 322 29.34 -1.28 12.96
N ALA A 323 29.35 -0.30 13.87
CA ALA A 323 29.58 1.11 13.53
C ALA A 323 30.93 1.39 12.83
N ARG A 324 31.91 0.47 12.93
CA ARG A 324 33.20 0.53 12.22
C ARG A 324 33.18 -0.11 10.83
N ASP A 325 32.23 -1.00 10.57
CA ASP A 325 32.08 -1.74 9.31
C ASP A 325 31.18 -0.99 8.29
N MET A 326 30.50 0.06 8.74
CA MET A 326 29.56 0.85 7.94
C MET A 326 30.26 1.73 6.89
N ARG A 327 29.83 1.58 5.63
CA ARG A 327 30.18 2.48 4.53
C ARG A 327 29.67 3.89 4.85
N SER A 328 30.46 4.91 4.53
CA SER A 328 29.97 6.28 4.53
C SER A 328 28.97 6.48 3.37
N VAL A 329 27.88 7.17 3.67
CA VAL A 329 26.91 7.70 2.71
C VAL A 329 26.67 9.18 3.05
N THR A 330 26.06 9.93 2.17
CA THR A 330 25.70 11.33 2.40
C THR A 330 24.50 11.39 3.34
N PRO A 331 24.54 12.16 4.45
CA PRO A 331 23.37 12.36 5.31
C PRO A 331 22.22 13.04 4.57
N ASP A 332 20.97 12.71 4.91
CA ASP A 332 19.79 13.31 4.29
C ASP A 332 18.57 13.30 5.23
N GLU A 333 18.02 14.49 5.51
CA GLU A 333 16.82 14.68 6.35
C GLU A 333 15.54 14.15 5.70
N SER A 334 15.50 13.93 4.38
CA SER A 334 14.36 13.28 3.71
C SER A 334 14.15 11.84 4.17
N ARG A 335 15.18 11.20 4.73
CA ARG A 335 15.16 9.83 5.26
C ARG A 335 14.56 9.74 6.66
N ALA A 336 14.30 10.87 7.33
CA ALA A 336 13.70 10.86 8.65
C ALA A 336 12.35 10.11 8.64
N PRO A 337 12.05 9.25 9.63
CA PRO A 337 10.76 8.57 9.71
C PRO A 337 9.62 9.59 9.85
N PHE A 338 8.44 9.26 9.32
CA PHE A 338 7.24 10.08 9.46
C PHE A 338 6.23 9.48 10.44
N THR A 339 5.53 10.34 11.19
CA THR A 339 4.51 9.89 12.15
C THR A 339 3.15 9.69 11.48
N ARG A 340 2.22 9.01 12.18
CA ARG A 340 0.78 8.97 11.82
C ARG A 340 0.23 10.37 11.48
N ALA A 341 0.59 11.39 12.26
CA ALA A 341 0.11 12.75 12.06
C ALA A 341 0.69 13.37 10.77
N ASP A 342 1.92 13.02 10.39
CA ASP A 342 2.55 13.49 9.16
C ASP A 342 1.98 12.81 7.92
N TYR A 343 1.69 11.51 7.99
CA TYR A 343 0.96 10.78 6.94
C TYR A 343 -0.42 11.41 6.69
N LEU A 344 -1.18 11.68 7.76
CA LEU A 344 -2.48 12.35 7.67
C LEU A 344 -2.38 13.78 7.13
N ARG A 345 -1.36 14.56 7.55
CA ARG A 345 -1.08 15.90 6.98
C ARG A 345 -0.78 15.84 5.49
N ALA A 346 0.04 14.89 5.05
CA ALA A 346 0.37 14.72 3.64
C ALA A 346 -0.86 14.40 2.78
N HIS A 347 -1.79 13.57 3.28
CA HIS A 347 -3.05 13.27 2.57
C HIS A 347 -4.02 14.47 2.57
N LEU A 348 -3.95 15.35 3.57
CA LEU A 348 -4.77 16.56 3.68
C LEU A 348 -4.19 17.78 2.93
N ASP A 349 -2.93 17.72 2.47
CA ASP A 349 -2.26 18.83 1.78
C ASP A 349 -2.92 19.12 0.40
N PRO A 350 -3.42 20.34 0.15
CA PRO A 350 -3.97 20.72 -1.14
C PRO A 350 -3.01 20.52 -2.33
N ALA A 351 -1.69 20.54 -2.12
CA ALA A 351 -0.69 20.28 -3.15
C ALA A 351 -0.76 18.85 -3.71
N TYR A 352 -1.22 17.89 -2.91
CA TYR A 352 -1.39 16.49 -3.30
C TYR A 352 -2.84 16.09 -3.54
N ARG A 353 -3.78 17.04 -3.62
CA ARG A 353 -5.20 16.75 -3.84
C ARG A 353 -5.46 15.95 -5.12
N GLY A 354 -4.72 16.19 -6.22
CA GLY A 354 -5.01 15.57 -7.53
C GLY A 354 -6.48 15.69 -7.94
N ASN A 355 -7.10 14.56 -8.32
CA ASN A 355 -8.56 14.47 -8.58
C ASN A 355 -9.43 14.28 -7.32
N GLY A 356 -8.83 14.28 -6.13
CA GLY A 356 -9.50 14.21 -4.83
C GLY A 356 -9.88 12.79 -4.36
N PRO A 357 -10.79 12.68 -3.37
CA PRO A 357 -11.27 13.78 -2.52
C PRO A 357 -10.12 14.38 -1.70
N VAL A 358 -10.32 15.57 -1.12
CA VAL A 358 -9.36 16.13 -0.15
C VAL A 358 -9.22 15.14 1.01
N GLY A 359 -7.99 14.87 1.45
CA GLY A 359 -7.72 13.88 2.51
C GLY A 359 -7.70 12.42 2.03
N HIS A 360 -8.12 12.12 0.80
CA HIS A 360 -8.10 10.76 0.22
C HIS A 360 -8.74 9.71 1.13
N GLY A 361 -9.87 10.08 1.75
CA GLY A 361 -10.60 9.31 2.75
C GLY A 361 -10.42 9.80 4.18
N TYR A 362 -9.25 10.34 4.50
CA TYR A 362 -8.98 10.98 5.79
C TYR A 362 -9.58 12.39 5.89
N SER A 363 -9.70 12.88 7.12
CA SER A 363 -10.26 14.19 7.45
C SER A 363 -9.43 14.89 8.53
N THR A 364 -9.69 16.18 8.79
CA THR A 364 -9.12 16.86 9.96
C THR A 364 -9.53 16.16 11.25
N ALA A 365 -10.78 15.66 11.36
CA ALA A 365 -11.22 14.87 12.51
C ALA A 365 -10.42 13.57 12.71
N ASN A 366 -9.87 12.96 11.65
CA ASN A 366 -8.93 11.84 11.79
C ASN A 366 -7.57 12.29 12.36
N LEU A 367 -7.06 13.45 11.92
CA LEU A 367 -5.82 14.05 12.44
C LEU A 367 -5.97 14.46 13.91
N ASP A 368 -7.09 15.09 14.26
CA ASP A 368 -7.40 15.55 15.62
C ASP A 368 -7.62 14.39 16.59
N ALA A 369 -8.27 13.30 16.14
CA ALA A 369 -8.49 12.09 16.92
C ALA A 369 -7.32 11.08 16.87
N GLY A 370 -6.31 11.29 16.03
CA GLY A 370 -5.18 10.38 15.85
C GLY A 370 -5.55 9.01 15.26
N THR A 371 -6.55 8.95 14.37
CA THR A 371 -7.09 7.71 13.76
C THR A 371 -6.77 7.60 12.27
N GLN A 372 -6.66 6.38 11.73
CA GLN A 372 -6.42 6.11 10.30
C GLN A 372 -7.49 5.19 9.68
N TYR A 373 -8.72 5.24 10.19
CA TYR A 373 -9.89 4.51 9.70
C TYR A 373 -11.07 5.46 9.42
N TYR A 374 -11.89 5.14 8.42
CA TYR A 374 -12.98 6.01 7.94
C TYR A 374 -14.01 5.26 7.10
N THR A 375 -15.18 5.88 6.88
CA THR A 375 -16.26 5.38 6.01
C THR A 375 -16.55 6.38 4.91
N PHE A 376 -16.81 5.90 3.69
CA PHE A 376 -17.14 6.74 2.53
C PHE A 376 -18.21 6.09 1.63
N ARG A 377 -18.91 6.90 0.83
CA ARG A 377 -19.96 6.43 -0.09
C ARG A 377 -19.33 6.14 -1.45
N ILE A 378 -19.48 4.92 -1.96
CA ILE A 378 -18.92 4.47 -3.26
C ILE A 378 -19.92 4.69 -4.41
N ALA A 379 -21.20 4.45 -4.13
CA ALA A 379 -22.36 4.67 -4.97
C ALA A 379 -23.60 4.80 -4.06
N ASP A 380 -24.77 5.16 -4.57
CA ASP A 380 -25.95 5.43 -3.74
C ASP A 380 -26.27 4.27 -2.76
N ASP A 381 -26.17 3.02 -3.23
CA ASP A 381 -26.42 1.79 -2.47
C ASP A 381 -25.13 1.05 -2.02
N VAL A 382 -23.94 1.64 -2.17
CA VAL A 382 -22.65 1.02 -1.81
C VAL A 382 -21.79 1.94 -0.94
N ILE A 383 -21.30 1.45 0.20
CA ILE A 383 -20.30 2.13 1.05
C ILE A 383 -18.97 1.37 1.12
N GLY A 384 -17.89 2.12 1.32
CA GLY A 384 -16.57 1.61 1.64
C GLY A 384 -16.19 1.94 3.08
N ILE A 385 -15.57 1.00 3.79
CA ILE A 385 -15.03 1.21 5.14
C ILE A 385 -13.54 0.85 5.13
N SER A 386 -12.67 1.84 5.40
CA SER A 386 -11.23 1.63 5.59
C SER A 386 -10.94 1.41 7.08
N ILE A 387 -10.21 0.34 7.41
CA ILE A 387 -9.76 0.02 8.77
C ILE A 387 -8.23 -0.02 8.86
N ASP A 388 -7.70 0.62 9.90
CA ASP A 388 -6.28 0.59 10.27
C ASP A 388 -6.02 -0.70 11.05
N THR A 389 -5.44 -1.69 10.39
CA THR A 389 -5.08 -2.98 10.99
C THR A 389 -3.62 -3.05 11.44
N THR A 390 -2.90 -1.92 11.48
CA THR A 390 -1.52 -1.86 11.97
C THR A 390 -1.47 -2.00 13.49
N ASP A 391 -0.35 -2.51 14.01
CA ASP A 391 -0.10 -2.62 15.44
C ASP A 391 0.89 -1.53 15.91
N PRO A 392 0.44 -0.49 16.64
CA PRO A 392 1.33 0.57 17.13
C PRO A 392 2.39 0.11 18.13
N GLY A 393 2.27 -1.11 18.68
CA GLY A 393 3.31 -1.75 19.48
C GLY A 393 4.47 -2.29 18.66
N GLY A 394 4.34 -2.41 17.34
CA GLY A 394 5.34 -2.90 16.39
C GLY A 394 5.05 -4.30 15.83
N HIS A 395 6.05 -4.85 15.13
CA HIS A 395 6.01 -6.11 14.36
C HIS A 395 5.04 -6.10 13.15
N TYR A 396 5.32 -6.93 12.15
CA TYR A 396 4.67 -6.87 10.82
C TYR A 396 3.28 -7.53 10.77
N ASN A 397 2.85 -8.27 11.78
CA ASN A 397 1.49 -8.82 11.82
C ASN A 397 0.49 -7.77 12.29
N GLY A 398 -0.75 -7.82 11.78
CA GLY A 398 -1.79 -6.86 12.13
C GLY A 398 -2.56 -7.18 13.41
N SER A 399 -3.37 -6.22 13.85
CA SER A 399 -4.42 -6.36 14.88
C SER A 399 -5.32 -5.12 14.87
N ILE A 400 -6.45 -5.11 15.60
CA ILE A 400 -7.21 -3.87 15.86
C ILE A 400 -7.59 -3.72 17.33
N GLY A 401 -7.64 -2.47 17.82
CA GLY A 401 -8.16 -2.14 19.15
C GLY A 401 -9.68 -2.32 19.26
N THR A 402 -10.16 -2.64 20.46
CA THR A 402 -11.59 -2.78 20.80
C THR A 402 -12.44 -1.58 20.37
N ALA A 403 -11.93 -0.35 20.48
CA ALA A 403 -12.63 0.87 20.06
C ALA A 403 -12.88 0.89 18.56
N GLN A 404 -11.91 0.46 17.75
CA GLN A 404 -12.06 0.36 16.29
C GLN A 404 -12.98 -0.80 15.88
N LEU A 405 -12.89 -1.96 16.55
CA LEU A 405 -13.82 -3.08 16.32
C LEU A 405 -15.27 -2.67 16.63
N ASN A 406 -15.49 -1.97 17.75
CA ASN A 406 -16.80 -1.45 18.13
C ASN A 406 -17.28 -0.31 17.21
N TRP A 407 -16.37 0.48 16.62
CA TRP A 407 -16.71 1.49 15.61
C TRP A 407 -17.14 0.83 14.30
N LEU A 408 -16.40 -0.19 13.83
CA LEU A 408 -16.75 -0.97 12.64
C LEU A 408 -18.13 -1.61 12.77
N ASP A 409 -18.44 -2.22 13.91
CA ASP A 409 -19.79 -2.77 14.18
C ASP A 409 -20.90 -1.71 14.09
N ARG A 410 -20.67 -0.49 14.62
CA ARG A 410 -21.62 0.63 14.45
C ARG A 410 -21.79 0.99 12.98
N GLN A 411 -20.69 1.20 12.24
CA GLN A 411 -20.77 1.55 10.82
C GLN A 411 -21.53 0.51 9.99
N LEU A 412 -21.38 -0.78 10.29
CA LEU A 412 -22.11 -1.86 9.62
C LEU A 412 -23.60 -1.87 9.95
N ARG A 413 -23.98 -1.64 11.22
CA ARG A 413 -25.39 -1.54 11.65
C ARG A 413 -26.08 -0.29 11.13
N ASP A 414 -25.42 0.86 11.20
CA ASP A 414 -25.98 2.15 10.82
C ASP A 414 -26.18 2.25 9.29
N ASN A 415 -25.43 1.46 8.51
CA ASN A 415 -25.56 1.35 7.05
C ASN A 415 -26.16 -0.01 6.61
N LYS A 416 -26.99 -0.66 7.44
CA LYS A 416 -27.58 -1.99 7.17
C LYS A 416 -28.28 -2.14 5.81
N ASP A 417 -28.79 -1.05 5.25
CA ASP A 417 -29.54 -1.03 3.97
C ASP A 417 -28.65 -0.69 2.75
N SER A 418 -27.33 -0.56 2.94
CA SER A 418 -26.34 -0.31 1.87
C SER A 418 -25.30 -1.43 1.84
N HIS A 419 -24.90 -1.86 0.63
CA HIS A 419 -23.88 -2.87 0.43
C HIS A 419 -22.49 -2.38 0.88
N VAL A 420 -21.74 -3.21 1.62
CA VAL A 420 -20.47 -2.80 2.22
C VAL A 420 -19.28 -3.52 1.60
N ILE A 421 -18.22 -2.76 1.29
CA ILE A 421 -16.87 -3.26 1.05
C ILE A 421 -15.95 -2.76 2.16
N VAL A 422 -15.28 -3.67 2.85
CA VAL A 422 -14.27 -3.35 3.88
C VAL A 422 -12.88 -3.40 3.25
N PHE A 423 -12.01 -2.48 3.64
CA PHE A 423 -10.64 -2.35 3.17
C PHE A 423 -9.68 -2.34 4.35
N SER A 424 -8.65 -3.19 4.31
CA SER A 424 -7.54 -3.21 5.27
C SER A 424 -6.23 -3.41 4.54
N HIS A 425 -5.10 -3.23 5.24
CA HIS A 425 -3.84 -3.78 4.75
C HIS A 425 -3.73 -5.29 5.05
N HIS A 426 -3.68 -5.67 6.32
CA HIS A 426 -3.56 -7.07 6.76
C HIS A 426 -4.82 -7.92 6.48
N THR A 427 -4.61 -9.22 6.28
CA THR A 427 -5.61 -10.26 6.04
C THR A 427 -6.13 -10.92 7.32
N SER A 428 -7.22 -11.68 7.21
CA SER A 428 -7.79 -12.50 8.31
C SER A 428 -6.80 -13.50 8.94
N GLN A 429 -5.71 -13.83 8.25
CA GLN A 429 -4.65 -14.75 8.69
C GLN A 429 -3.37 -14.05 9.19
N SER A 430 -3.08 -12.83 8.73
CA SER A 430 -1.92 -12.04 9.17
C SER A 430 -2.21 -11.12 10.34
N MET A 431 -3.49 -10.88 10.67
CA MET A 431 -3.89 -10.18 11.88
C MET A 431 -3.76 -11.06 13.14
N ALA A 432 -2.52 -11.28 13.60
CA ALA A 432 -2.17 -12.16 14.72
C ALA A 432 -1.52 -11.46 15.93
N ASN A 433 -1.18 -10.16 15.85
CA ASN A 433 -0.49 -9.42 16.92
C ASN A 433 -1.46 -9.04 18.07
N THR A 434 -1.86 -10.01 18.89
CA THR A 434 -2.75 -9.76 20.05
C THR A 434 -2.02 -9.56 21.38
N SER A 435 -0.70 -9.78 21.41
CA SER A 435 0.17 -9.64 22.59
C SER A 435 0.87 -8.29 22.71
N ASN A 436 0.81 -7.45 21.68
CA ASN A 436 1.52 -6.17 21.65
C ASN A 436 0.72 -5.10 22.40
N VAL A 437 1.43 -4.27 23.17
CA VAL A 437 0.85 -3.17 23.92
C VAL A 437 0.87 -1.92 23.05
N ASP A 438 -0.31 -1.42 22.70
CA ASP A 438 -0.47 -0.13 22.03
C ASP A 438 0.09 0.99 22.93
N PRO A 439 1.12 1.76 22.51
CA PRO A 439 1.73 2.78 23.37
C PRO A 439 0.79 3.95 23.72
N ALA A 440 -0.23 4.22 22.89
CA ALA A 440 -1.24 5.24 23.15
C ALA A 440 -2.42 4.68 23.98
N HIS A 441 -2.74 3.40 23.82
CA HIS A 441 -3.87 2.74 24.48
C HIS A 441 -3.46 1.45 25.23
N PRO A 442 -2.57 1.53 26.25
CA PRO A 442 -1.90 0.36 26.84
C PRO A 442 -2.82 -0.60 27.62
N ASN A 443 -4.07 -0.22 27.87
CA ASN A 443 -5.09 -1.05 28.51
C ASN A 443 -6.16 -1.55 27.51
N GLU A 444 -6.06 -1.19 26.23
CA GLU A 444 -7.01 -1.64 25.20
C GLU A 444 -6.67 -3.05 24.73
N ARG A 445 -7.69 -3.90 24.56
CA ARG A 445 -7.50 -5.24 24.01
C ARG A 445 -7.29 -5.16 22.49
N ARG A 446 -6.21 -5.78 22.01
CA ARG A 446 -5.99 -6.04 20.58
C ARG A 446 -6.75 -7.31 20.16
N HIS A 447 -7.43 -7.24 19.03
CA HIS A 447 -8.25 -8.31 18.44
C HIS A 447 -7.60 -8.87 17.17
N ASN A 448 -7.82 -10.16 16.91
CA ASN A 448 -7.26 -10.86 15.76
C ASN A 448 -8.18 -10.86 14.53
N GLY A 449 -7.66 -11.32 13.39
CA GLY A 449 -8.39 -11.37 12.12
C GLY A 449 -9.62 -12.29 12.13
N GLN A 450 -9.67 -13.31 12.99
CA GLN A 450 -10.83 -14.19 13.11
C GLN A 450 -11.99 -13.52 13.88
N GLU A 451 -11.69 -12.63 14.83
CA GLU A 451 -12.70 -11.77 15.46
C GLU A 451 -13.27 -10.76 14.46
N VAL A 452 -12.45 -10.25 13.53
CA VAL A 452 -12.94 -9.43 12.40
C VAL A 452 -13.80 -10.26 11.44
N VAL A 453 -13.39 -11.48 11.05
CA VAL A 453 -14.23 -12.38 10.24
C VAL A 453 -15.58 -12.67 10.93
N ALA A 454 -15.58 -12.89 12.25
CA ALA A 454 -16.81 -13.13 13.01
C ALA A 454 -17.74 -11.91 13.02
N LEU A 455 -17.21 -10.70 13.14
CA LEU A 455 -17.99 -9.45 13.04
C LEU A 455 -18.51 -9.23 11.62
N LEU A 456 -17.67 -9.32 10.59
CA LEU A 456 -18.14 -9.17 9.20
C LEU A 456 -19.17 -10.25 8.84
N GLY A 457 -19.02 -11.45 9.40
CA GLY A 457 -19.96 -12.57 9.28
C GLY A 457 -21.24 -12.47 10.12
N SER A 458 -21.44 -11.43 10.95
CA SER A 458 -22.74 -11.17 11.58
C SER A 458 -23.62 -10.23 10.74
N HIS A 459 -23.03 -9.47 9.82
CA HIS A 459 -23.71 -8.40 9.08
C HIS A 459 -24.06 -8.81 7.63
N ALA A 460 -25.37 -8.83 7.32
CA ALA A 460 -25.90 -9.32 6.04
C ALA A 460 -25.51 -8.48 4.80
N ASN A 461 -25.11 -7.23 5.02
CA ASN A 461 -24.80 -6.25 3.98
C ASN A 461 -23.32 -6.26 3.53
N VAL A 462 -22.43 -6.98 4.23
CA VAL A 462 -21.01 -7.08 3.85
C VAL A 462 -20.87 -8.00 2.62
N LEU A 463 -20.33 -7.45 1.53
CA LEU A 463 -20.09 -8.22 0.30
C LEU A 463 -18.65 -8.72 0.22
N ALA A 464 -17.68 -7.89 0.61
CA ALA A 464 -16.27 -8.25 0.55
C ALA A 464 -15.40 -7.53 1.57
N TRP A 465 -14.25 -8.15 1.84
CA TRP A 465 -13.11 -7.58 2.54
C TRP A 465 -11.90 -7.62 1.58
N VAL A 466 -11.39 -6.46 1.16
CA VAL A 466 -10.32 -6.33 0.17
C VAL A 466 -9.03 -5.89 0.87
N ASN A 467 -7.91 -6.58 0.58
CA ASN A 467 -6.67 -6.40 1.33
C ASN A 467 -5.39 -6.77 0.53
N GLY A 468 -4.23 -6.58 1.17
CA GLY A 468 -2.89 -6.81 0.64
C GLY A 468 -2.04 -7.64 1.60
N HIS A 469 -0.87 -7.12 1.97
CA HIS A 469 0.08 -7.63 2.99
C HIS A 469 0.76 -8.98 2.69
N ILE A 470 0.02 -9.96 2.19
CA ILE A 470 0.55 -11.31 1.89
C ILE A 470 1.23 -11.40 0.51
N HIS A 471 1.38 -10.26 -0.19
CA HIS A 471 1.99 -10.12 -1.52
C HIS A 471 1.40 -11.06 -2.59
N ARG A 472 0.18 -11.58 -2.38
CA ARG A 472 -0.37 -12.72 -3.12
C ARG A 472 -1.83 -12.53 -3.51
N ASN A 473 -2.14 -12.83 -4.77
CA ASN A 473 -3.51 -13.06 -5.21
C ASN A 473 -4.07 -14.31 -4.51
N TYR A 474 -5.05 -14.12 -3.62
CA TYR A 474 -5.76 -15.19 -2.94
C TYR A 474 -7.19 -14.75 -2.62
N ILE A 475 -8.18 -15.61 -2.84
CA ILE A 475 -9.59 -15.26 -2.59
C ILE A 475 -10.26 -16.33 -1.72
N THR A 476 -10.72 -15.92 -0.53
CA THR A 476 -11.28 -16.79 0.51
C THR A 476 -12.79 -16.57 0.66
N PRO A 477 -13.64 -17.62 0.52
CA PRO A 477 -15.06 -17.53 0.81
C PRO A 477 -15.32 -17.63 2.32
N HIS A 478 -15.86 -16.58 2.93
CA HIS A 478 -16.27 -16.59 4.34
C HIS A 478 -17.77 -16.83 4.48
N LYS A 479 -18.14 -17.77 5.35
CA LYS A 479 -19.54 -18.08 5.71
C LYS A 479 -19.80 -17.57 7.13
N GLY A 480 -20.74 -16.64 7.24
CA GLY A 480 -21.12 -16.00 8.49
C GLY A 480 -22.24 -16.73 9.22
N SER A 481 -22.69 -16.10 10.31
CA SER A 481 -23.93 -16.44 11.00
C SER A 481 -25.16 -16.05 10.17
N GLY A 482 -26.35 -16.52 10.54
CA GLY A 482 -27.61 -16.18 9.86
C GLY A 482 -27.76 -16.68 8.40
N GLY A 483 -26.72 -17.31 7.84
CA GLY A 483 -26.62 -17.60 6.40
C GLY A 483 -26.00 -16.46 5.58
N HIS A 484 -25.44 -15.44 6.23
CA HIS A 484 -24.68 -14.36 5.61
C HIS A 484 -23.34 -14.90 5.08
N SER A 485 -22.73 -14.21 4.11
CA SER A 485 -21.45 -14.63 3.52
C SER A 485 -20.78 -13.51 2.74
N PHE A 486 -19.46 -13.40 2.82
CA PHE A 486 -18.67 -12.39 2.11
C PHE A 486 -17.39 -12.99 1.51
N TRP A 487 -16.77 -12.29 0.56
CA TRP A 487 -15.50 -12.69 -0.04
C TRP A 487 -14.34 -11.89 0.54
N GLU A 488 -13.32 -12.55 1.09
CA GLU A 488 -12.02 -11.90 1.32
C GLU A 488 -11.18 -11.99 0.03
N ILE A 489 -10.63 -10.86 -0.40
CA ILE A 489 -9.97 -10.68 -1.70
C ILE A 489 -8.60 -10.03 -1.46
N SER A 490 -7.57 -10.87 -1.41
CA SER A 490 -6.17 -10.43 -1.39
C SER A 490 -5.63 -10.29 -2.81
N THR A 491 -4.75 -9.32 -3.02
CA THR A 491 -4.10 -9.04 -4.30
C THR A 491 -2.58 -9.14 -4.17
N ALA A 492 -1.90 -9.49 -5.27
CA ALA A 492 -0.45 -9.51 -5.31
C ALA A 492 0.15 -8.12 -5.07
N SER A 493 1.34 -8.06 -4.48
CA SER A 493 2.04 -6.79 -4.31
C SER A 493 2.50 -6.20 -5.64
N HIS A 494 2.80 -4.91 -5.65
CA HIS A 494 3.42 -4.25 -6.80
C HIS A 494 4.95 -4.26 -6.76
N VAL A 495 5.53 -4.60 -5.60
CA VAL A 495 6.96 -4.85 -5.48
C VAL A 495 7.36 -6.22 -6.04
N ASP A 496 6.64 -7.31 -5.74
CA ASP A 496 7.03 -8.65 -6.21
C ASP A 496 6.28 -9.11 -7.47
N TYR A 497 6.94 -9.92 -8.29
CA TYR A 497 6.31 -10.50 -9.48
C TYR A 497 5.10 -11.38 -9.07
N PRO A 498 3.88 -11.13 -9.58
CA PRO A 498 3.60 -10.53 -10.90
C PRO A 498 3.30 -9.02 -10.98
N GLN A 499 3.35 -8.25 -9.89
CA GLN A 499 3.14 -6.79 -9.91
C GLN A 499 1.78 -6.36 -10.49
N LEU A 500 0.68 -6.71 -9.79
CA LEU A 500 -0.69 -6.65 -10.33
C LEU A 500 -1.68 -5.85 -9.49
N ALA A 501 -2.38 -4.91 -10.14
CA ALA A 501 -3.56 -4.25 -9.61
C ALA A 501 -4.82 -5.06 -9.94
N ARG A 502 -5.93 -4.78 -9.23
CA ARG A 502 -7.22 -5.48 -9.42
C ARG A 502 -8.36 -4.50 -9.67
N VAL A 503 -9.00 -4.58 -10.83
CA VAL A 503 -10.29 -3.91 -11.05
C VAL A 503 -11.39 -4.73 -10.40
N ILE A 504 -12.16 -4.10 -9.51
CA ILE A 504 -13.33 -4.69 -8.87
C ILE A 504 -14.60 -4.08 -9.47
N GLU A 505 -15.60 -4.92 -9.77
CA GLU A 505 -16.91 -4.51 -10.28
C GLU A 505 -18.00 -5.22 -9.49
N ILE A 506 -18.98 -4.49 -8.95
CA ILE A 506 -20.11 -5.03 -8.19
C ILE A 506 -21.35 -4.95 -9.07
N THR A 507 -22.09 -6.06 -9.23
CA THR A 507 -23.33 -6.09 -10.03
C THR A 507 -24.47 -6.80 -9.33
N ASP A 508 -25.66 -6.21 -9.33
CA ASP A 508 -26.91 -6.89 -9.03
C ASP A 508 -27.35 -7.70 -10.26
N ASN A 509 -27.44 -9.03 -10.13
CA ASN A 509 -27.82 -9.92 -11.22
C ASN A 509 -29.34 -9.91 -11.52
N LYS A 510 -30.15 -9.16 -10.76
CA LYS A 510 -31.62 -9.06 -10.88
C LYS A 510 -32.33 -10.42 -10.80
N ASP A 511 -31.82 -11.29 -9.92
CA ASP A 511 -32.37 -12.62 -9.65
C ASP A 511 -32.16 -13.10 -8.20
N GLY A 512 -31.88 -12.18 -7.26
CA GLY A 512 -31.54 -12.52 -5.86
C GLY A 512 -30.09 -12.97 -5.67
N THR A 513 -29.22 -12.75 -6.66
CA THR A 513 -27.75 -12.89 -6.51
C THR A 513 -27.04 -11.58 -6.84
N LEU A 514 -25.84 -11.42 -6.27
CA LEU A 514 -24.87 -10.40 -6.64
C LEU A 514 -23.65 -11.10 -7.26
N SER A 515 -22.91 -10.39 -8.11
CA SER A 515 -21.59 -10.82 -8.59
C SER A 515 -20.55 -9.74 -8.33
N LEU A 516 -19.39 -10.13 -7.82
CA LEU A 516 -18.18 -9.30 -7.76
C LEU A 516 -17.18 -9.81 -8.80
N PHE A 517 -16.73 -8.95 -9.70
CA PHE A 517 -15.66 -9.26 -10.66
C PHE A 517 -14.35 -8.68 -10.16
N THR A 518 -13.22 -9.32 -10.52
CA THR A 518 -11.92 -9.14 -9.84
C THR A 518 -10.75 -9.10 -10.82
N THR A 519 -10.95 -8.43 -11.96
CA THR A 519 -10.08 -8.49 -13.14
C THR A 519 -8.69 -7.88 -12.87
N LEU A 520 -7.63 -8.68 -12.98
CA LEU A 520 -6.25 -8.25 -12.73
C LEU A 520 -5.62 -7.47 -13.90
N VAL A 521 -4.69 -6.58 -13.58
CA VAL A 521 -4.08 -5.57 -14.47
C VAL A 521 -2.58 -5.41 -14.17
N GLU A 522 -1.74 -5.46 -15.22
CA GLU A 522 -0.30 -5.17 -15.18
C GLU A 522 -0.02 -3.71 -15.57
N SER A 523 1.11 -3.12 -15.15
CA SER A 523 1.57 -1.78 -15.55
C SER A 523 1.69 -1.56 -17.07
N ALA A 524 1.64 -0.31 -17.55
CA ALA A 524 1.61 0.05 -18.98
C ALA A 524 2.89 -0.30 -19.74
N ALA A 525 4.02 -0.38 -19.05
CA ALA A 525 5.32 -0.74 -19.59
C ALA A 525 5.27 -2.01 -20.46
N PRO A 526 5.93 -2.04 -21.63
CA PRO A 526 5.98 -3.21 -22.51
C PRO A 526 6.36 -4.50 -21.79
N HIS A 527 5.88 -5.65 -22.25
CA HIS A 527 6.33 -6.95 -21.73
C HIS A 527 7.76 -7.30 -22.13
N ARG A 528 8.32 -6.64 -23.16
CA ARG A 528 9.67 -6.85 -23.67
C ARG A 528 10.55 -5.70 -23.23
N THR A 529 11.70 -6.04 -22.67
CA THR A 529 12.73 -5.07 -22.26
C THR A 529 13.74 -4.84 -23.39
N ASP A 530 14.16 -3.61 -23.60
CA ASP A 530 15.47 -3.31 -24.21
C ASP A 530 16.43 -2.88 -23.09
N PHE A 531 17.65 -3.42 -23.09
CA PHE A 531 18.67 -3.09 -22.10
C PHE A 531 19.41 -1.78 -22.42
N ALA A 532 19.25 -1.23 -23.62
CA ALA A 532 19.67 0.13 -23.96
C ALA A 532 18.62 1.20 -23.61
N ASP A 533 17.35 0.82 -23.38
CA ASP A 533 16.28 1.75 -23.04
C ASP A 533 16.29 2.11 -21.55
N LEU A 534 17.01 3.18 -21.23
CA LEU A 534 17.06 3.80 -19.90
C LEU A 534 16.07 4.98 -19.75
N THR A 535 14.98 5.00 -20.53
CA THR A 535 13.84 5.93 -20.31
C THR A 535 12.98 5.45 -19.13
N GLN A 536 12.03 6.30 -18.69
CA GLN A 536 11.03 5.94 -17.67
C GLN A 536 10.28 4.65 -18.03
N THR A 537 9.90 4.48 -19.30
CA THR A 537 9.17 3.31 -19.81
C THR A 537 10.06 2.07 -19.90
N GLY A 538 11.30 2.21 -20.38
CA GLY A 538 12.27 1.11 -20.44
C GLY A 538 12.63 0.57 -19.06
N LEU A 539 12.88 1.47 -18.10
CA LEU A 539 13.08 1.10 -16.69
C LEU A 539 11.83 0.42 -16.09
N ALA A 540 10.62 0.88 -16.39
CA ALA A 540 9.40 0.23 -15.92
C ALA A 540 9.15 -1.16 -16.55
N ALA A 541 9.68 -1.43 -17.75
CA ALA A 541 9.69 -2.77 -18.34
C ALA A 541 10.74 -3.67 -17.67
N LEU A 542 11.95 -3.12 -17.47
CA LEU A 542 13.07 -3.78 -16.79
C LEU A 542 12.72 -4.14 -15.33
N TYR A 543 11.96 -3.30 -14.62
CA TYR A 543 11.41 -3.59 -13.28
C TYR A 543 10.68 -4.93 -13.23
N ARG A 544 9.84 -5.22 -14.24
CA ARG A 544 9.06 -6.46 -14.35
C ARG A 544 9.92 -7.66 -14.75
N GLU A 545 10.91 -7.45 -15.62
CA GLU A 545 11.82 -8.52 -16.06
C GLU A 545 12.82 -8.91 -14.97
N LEU A 546 13.37 -7.94 -14.23
CA LEU A 546 14.21 -8.19 -13.06
C LEU A 546 13.40 -8.86 -11.93
N SER A 547 12.18 -8.39 -11.64
CA SER A 547 11.33 -8.99 -10.58
C SER A 547 10.91 -10.43 -10.90
N TYR A 548 10.71 -10.78 -12.18
CA TYR A 548 10.52 -12.16 -12.62
C TYR A 548 11.75 -13.05 -12.32
N ASN A 549 12.96 -12.51 -12.42
CA ASN A 549 14.20 -13.27 -12.33
C ASN A 549 14.83 -13.30 -10.93
N VAL A 550 14.19 -12.67 -9.93
CA VAL A 550 14.62 -12.69 -8.52
C VAL A 550 14.95 -14.11 -8.06
N PRO A 551 16.11 -14.33 -7.42
CA PRO A 551 16.47 -15.62 -6.84
C PRO A 551 15.37 -16.13 -5.89
N ASP A 552 15.06 -17.42 -5.97
CA ASP A 552 14.05 -18.10 -5.15
C ASP A 552 12.59 -17.61 -5.33
N ARG A 553 12.28 -16.80 -6.36
CA ARG A 553 10.91 -16.33 -6.66
C ARG A 553 9.90 -17.48 -6.74
N THR A 554 8.90 -17.45 -5.84
CA THR A 554 7.78 -18.40 -5.86
C THR A 554 6.70 -18.02 -6.89
N ALA A 555 6.16 -19.02 -7.58
CA ALA A 555 5.01 -18.84 -8.48
C ALA A 555 3.67 -18.64 -7.72
N MET A 556 3.66 -18.83 -6.40
CA MET A 556 2.44 -18.78 -5.58
C MET A 556 1.82 -17.38 -5.48
N LEU A 557 2.62 -16.30 -5.59
CA LEU A 557 2.16 -14.91 -5.48
C LEU A 557 1.13 -14.55 -6.56
N ALA A 558 1.26 -15.15 -7.74
CA ALA A 558 0.31 -14.97 -8.84
C ALA A 558 -1.08 -15.61 -8.61
N GLY A 559 -1.25 -16.39 -7.53
CA GLY A 559 -2.49 -17.11 -7.22
C GLY A 559 -2.81 -18.24 -8.19
N HIS A 560 -3.86 -19.00 -7.91
CA HIS A 560 -4.45 -19.97 -8.84
C HIS A 560 -5.49 -19.27 -9.74
N PRO A 561 -6.03 -19.90 -10.80
CA PRO A 561 -7.07 -19.28 -11.64
C PRO A 561 -8.28 -18.74 -10.86
N GLN A 562 -8.64 -19.41 -9.75
CA GLN A 562 -9.71 -19.01 -8.82
C GLN A 562 -9.38 -17.80 -7.92
N ASP A 563 -8.14 -17.30 -7.95
CA ASP A 563 -7.69 -16.12 -7.21
C ASP A 563 -7.43 -14.91 -8.14
N ARG A 564 -7.43 -15.16 -9.45
CA ARG A 564 -7.10 -14.19 -10.50
C ARG A 564 -8.38 -13.51 -11.02
N ASN A 565 -8.64 -13.60 -12.32
CA ASN A 565 -9.85 -13.07 -12.93
C ASN A 565 -11.04 -13.95 -12.54
N THR A 566 -11.92 -13.47 -11.67
CA THR A 566 -13.10 -14.24 -11.25
C THR A 566 -14.43 -13.50 -11.45
N GLU A 567 -15.51 -14.28 -11.39
CA GLU A 567 -16.85 -13.86 -11.00
C GLU A 567 -17.15 -14.52 -9.65
N LEU A 568 -17.21 -13.73 -8.58
CA LEU A 568 -17.51 -14.18 -7.23
C LEU A 568 -19.01 -13.99 -6.96
N VAL A 569 -19.76 -15.07 -6.79
CA VAL A 569 -21.23 -15.00 -6.66
C VAL A 569 -21.62 -14.98 -5.18
N LEU A 570 -22.58 -14.11 -4.84
CA LEU A 570 -23.20 -13.99 -3.51
C LEU A 570 -24.73 -14.06 -3.63
N ARG A 571 -25.41 -14.35 -2.52
CA ARG A 571 -26.84 -14.05 -2.40
C ARG A 571 -27.00 -12.53 -2.26
N LYS A 572 -28.09 -11.97 -2.80
CA LYS A 572 -28.55 -10.65 -2.36
C LYS A 572 -29.36 -10.86 -1.08
N ALA A 573 -29.10 -10.05 -0.06
CA ALA A 573 -29.92 -9.96 1.15
C ALA A 573 -31.30 -9.36 0.81
#